data_AF-A0A539EPI2-F1
#
_entry.id   AF-A0A539EPI2-F1
#
_cell.length_a   1.000
_cell.length_b   1.000
_cell.length_c   1.000
_cell.angle_alpha   90.00
_cell.angle_beta   90.00
_cell.angle_gamma   90.00
#
_symmetry.space_group_name_H-M   'P 1'
#
loop_
_entity.id
_entity.type
_entity.pdbx_description
1 polymer ?
#
loop_
_entity_poly.entity_id
_entity_poly.type
_entity_poly.pdbx_seq_one_letter_code
_entity_poly.pdbx_strand_id
1 'polypeptide(L)'
;MRGPALSLCSAALLGCASTPPAPPAAAALPKPGLYAVLKTARGEVELRLFKDDAPKSVAAFVERGKAGGFDGAPFARAVPGAFVQAA
;
A
#
# COMPACT_ATOMS: atom_id res chain seq x y z
N MET A 1 24.10 45.68 41.28
CA MET A 1 25.17 45.22 40.37
C MET A 1 24.86 43.79 39.97
N ARG A 2 24.75 43.55 38.66
CA ARG A 2 24.49 42.25 38.04
C ARG A 2 25.76 41.40 38.09
N GLY A 3 25.65 40.15 38.50
CA GLY A 3 26.72 39.15 38.42
C GLY A 3 26.11 37.75 38.30
N PRO A 4 26.25 37.07 37.14
CA PRO A 4 25.66 35.76 36.88
C PRO A 4 26.69 34.62 37.03
N ALA A 5 26.24 33.44 37.39
CA ALA A 5 26.91 32.16 37.08
C ALA A 5 25.88 31.03 37.35
N LEU A 6 24.90 30.88 36.46
CA LEU A 6 24.85 29.81 35.47
C LEU A 6 25.03 28.41 36.11
N SER A 7 23.94 27.95 36.73
CA SER A 7 23.73 26.59 37.17
C SER A 7 23.46 25.67 35.97
N LEU A 8 24.29 24.65 35.84
CA LEU A 8 23.92 23.23 35.72
C LEU A 8 22.62 22.89 34.96
N CYS A 9 22.75 22.30 33.77
CA CYS A 9 22.26 20.95 33.45
C CYS A 9 22.34 20.69 31.95
N SER A 10 23.26 19.81 31.55
CA SER A 10 23.14 19.05 30.31
C SER A 10 21.85 18.22 30.36
N ALA A 11 20.96 18.41 29.40
CA ALA A 11 19.86 17.48 29.16
C ALA A 11 19.89 17.10 27.67
N ALA A 12 20.54 15.97 27.39
CA ALA A 12 20.43 15.27 26.14
C ALA A 12 18.97 14.83 25.97
N LEU A 13 18.22 15.52 25.10
CA LEU A 13 16.91 15.07 24.67
C LEU A 13 17.09 14.05 23.56
N LEU A 14 17.10 12.79 24.02
CA LEU A 14 16.46 11.64 23.42
C LEU A 14 15.94 11.86 22.00
N GLY A 15 16.56 11.15 21.06
CA GLY A 15 15.98 10.88 19.76
C GLY A 15 14.60 10.24 19.93
N CYS A 16 13.59 10.89 19.35
CA CYS A 16 12.34 10.23 19.01
C CYS A 16 12.66 9.20 17.92
N ALA A 17 12.93 7.95 18.31
CA ALA A 17 12.78 6.84 17.39
C ALA A 17 11.29 6.67 17.11
N SER A 18 10.78 7.42 16.14
CA SER A 18 9.47 7.18 15.55
C SER A 18 9.52 5.84 14.84
N THR A 19 9.12 4.79 15.55
CA THR A 19 8.85 3.49 14.92
C THR A 19 7.75 3.71 13.89
N PRO A 20 8.01 3.49 12.58
CA PRO A 20 6.94 3.57 11.60
C PRO A 20 5.85 2.55 11.98
N PRO A 21 4.56 2.90 11.95
CA PRO A 21 3.51 1.94 12.17
C PRO A 21 3.68 0.82 11.15
N ALA A 22 3.76 -0.42 11.65
CA ALA A 22 3.79 -1.60 10.79
C ALA A 22 2.60 -1.52 9.83
N PRO A 23 2.77 -1.86 8.53
CA PRO A 23 1.66 -1.96 7.61
C PRO A 23 0.57 -2.83 8.24
N PRO A 24 -0.72 -2.46 8.13
CA PRO A 24 -1.79 -3.32 8.62
C PRO A 24 -1.54 -4.72 8.06
N ALA A 25 -1.34 -5.67 8.97
CA ALA A 25 -1.13 -7.07 8.62
C ALA A 25 -2.24 -7.47 7.66
N ALA A 26 -1.84 -7.88 6.45
CA ALA A 26 -2.73 -8.30 5.37
C ALA A 26 -3.89 -9.11 5.96
N ALA A 27 -5.09 -8.56 5.85
CA ALA A 27 -6.29 -9.23 6.34
C ALA A 27 -6.33 -10.63 5.71
N ALA A 28 -6.46 -11.66 6.54
CA ALA A 28 -6.42 -13.05 6.10
C ALA A 28 -7.30 -13.27 4.86
N LEU A 29 -6.72 -13.86 3.80
CA LEU A 29 -7.39 -14.09 2.51
C LEU A 29 -8.75 -14.80 2.73
N PRO A 30 -9.88 -14.16 2.40
CA PRO A 30 -11.19 -14.64 2.79
C PRO A 30 -11.65 -15.73 1.82
N LYS A 31 -11.44 -17.00 2.20
CA LYS A 31 -11.76 -18.25 1.49
C LYS A 31 -10.67 -18.68 0.49
N PRO A 32 -10.46 -20.00 0.30
CA PRO A 32 -9.57 -20.52 -0.74
C PRO A 32 -9.95 -19.99 -2.11
N GLY A 33 -8.94 -19.64 -2.92
CA GLY A 33 -9.16 -19.09 -4.24
C GLY A 33 -7.88 -18.60 -4.90
N LEU A 34 -8.02 -18.17 -6.16
CA LEU A 34 -6.96 -17.47 -6.89
C LEU A 34 -7.03 -15.99 -6.54
N TYR A 35 -5.88 -15.42 -6.18
CA TYR A 35 -5.78 -14.01 -5.78
C TYR A 35 -4.67 -13.30 -6.55
N ALA A 36 -4.84 -11.99 -6.71
CA ALA A 36 -3.83 -11.06 -7.16
C ALA A 36 -3.75 -9.90 -6.16
N VAL A 37 -2.55 -9.34 -5.97
CA VAL A 37 -2.33 -8.18 -5.11
C VAL A 37 -1.82 -7.03 -5.98
N LEU A 38 -2.57 -5.94 -6.02
CA LEU A 38 -2.14 -4.70 -6.66
C LEU A 38 -1.42 -3.84 -5.62
N LYS A 39 -0.11 -3.62 -5.81
CA LYS A 39 0.67 -2.68 -5.01
C LYS A 39 0.55 -1.30 -5.62
N THR A 40 -0.07 -0.37 -4.90
CA THR A 40 -0.28 0.99 -5.37
C THR A 40 0.38 2.00 -4.42
N ALA A 41 0.54 3.25 -4.88
CA ALA A 41 1.02 4.33 -4.03
C ALA A 41 0.10 4.65 -2.84
N ARG A 42 -1.14 4.16 -2.83
CA ARG A 42 -2.12 4.34 -1.75
C ARG A 42 -2.32 3.09 -0.90
N GLY A 43 -1.50 2.06 -1.09
CA GLY A 43 -1.59 0.79 -0.37
C GLY A 43 -1.87 -0.40 -1.29
N GLU A 44 -2.05 -1.56 -0.67
CA GLU A 44 -2.31 -2.81 -1.38
C GLU A 44 -3.81 -3.04 -1.55
N VAL A 45 -4.20 -3.55 -2.72
CA VAL A 45 -5.56 -3.99 -3.02
C VAL A 45 -5.52 -5.46 -3.39
N GLU A 46 -6.15 -6.30 -2.57
CA GLU A 46 -6.28 -7.71 -2.83
C GLU A 46 -7.52 -7.99 -3.69
N LEU A 47 -7.32 -8.74 -4.77
CA LEU A 47 -8.36 -9.10 -5.74
C LEU A 47 -8.53 -10.62 -5.74
N ARG A 48 -9.75 -11.10 -5.50
CA ARG A 48 -10.10 -12.50 -5.79
C ARG A 48 -10.47 -12.63 -7.26
N LEU A 49 -9.88 -13.62 -7.93
CA LEU A 49 -10.13 -13.90 -9.35
C LEU A 49 -11.06 -15.11 -9.48
N PHE A 50 -12.17 -14.93 -10.20
CA PHE A 50 -13.19 -15.96 -10.41
C PHE A 50 -12.99 -16.63 -11.78
N LYS A 51 -12.03 -17.56 -11.85
CA LYS A 51 -11.66 -18.25 -13.10
C LYS A 51 -12.82 -19.07 -13.67
N ASP A 52 -13.65 -19.66 -12.81
CA ASP A 52 -14.75 -20.53 -13.24
C ASP A 52 -15.85 -19.73 -13.96
N ASP A 53 -16.08 -18.48 -13.53
CA ASP A 53 -17.07 -17.59 -14.14
C ASP A 53 -16.53 -16.87 -15.40
N ALA A 54 -15.25 -16.49 -15.39
CA ALA A 54 -14.64 -15.67 -16.45
C ALA A 54 -13.26 -16.20 -16.90
N PRO A 55 -13.18 -17.43 -17.45
CA PRO A 55 -11.90 -18.13 -17.65
C PRO A 55 -10.94 -17.40 -18.60
N LYS A 56 -11.45 -16.81 -19.68
CA LYS A 56 -10.62 -16.09 -20.67
C LYS A 56 -10.08 -14.77 -20.10
N SER A 57 -10.93 -14.01 -19.42
CA SER A 57 -10.55 -12.71 -18.83
C SER A 57 -9.53 -12.90 -17.71
N VAL A 58 -9.73 -13.89 -16.84
CA VAL A 58 -8.79 -14.21 -15.76
C VAL A 58 -7.45 -14.67 -16.32
N ALA A 59 -7.45 -15.53 -17.36
CA ALA A 59 -6.21 -15.97 -17.99
C ALA A 59 -5.40 -14.79 -18.57
N ALA A 60 -6.06 -13.91 -19.34
CA ALA A 60 -5.41 -12.73 -19.92
C ALA A 60 -4.89 -11.74 -18.86
N PHE A 61 -5.67 -11.52 -17.79
CA PHE A 61 -5.24 -10.68 -16.66
C PHE A 61 -3.98 -11.23 -15.98
N VAL A 62 -3.96 -12.54 -15.69
CA VAL A 62 -2.82 -13.20 -15.03
C VAL A 62 -1.58 -13.20 -15.93
N GLU A 63 -1.74 -13.49 -17.23
CA GLU A 63 -0.63 -13.47 -18.19
C GLU A 63 -0.01 -12.08 -18.26
N ARG A 64 -0.83 -11.04 -18.45
CA ARG A 64 -0.37 -9.65 -18.51
C ARG A 64 0.28 -9.20 -17.22
N GLY A 65 -0.30 -9.55 -16.06
CA GLY A 65 0.24 -9.21 -14.75
C GLY A 65 1.61 -9.85 -14.50
N LYS A 66 1.78 -11.12 -14.86
CA LYS A 66 3.09 -11.81 -14.75
C LYS A 66 4.16 -11.24 -15.68
N ALA A 67 3.75 -10.66 -16.81
CA ALA A 67 4.64 -9.97 -17.73
C ALA A 67 4.95 -8.51 -17.31
N GLY A 68 4.50 -8.05 -16.13
CA GLY A 68 4.68 -6.68 -15.67
C GLY A 68 3.81 -5.64 -16.42
N GLY A 69 2.78 -6.08 -17.14
CA GLY A 69 1.99 -5.23 -18.02
C GLY A 69 1.09 -4.20 -17.33
N PHE A 70 1.10 -4.15 -15.99
CA PHE A 70 0.41 -3.13 -15.18
C PHE A 70 1.40 -2.28 -14.35
N ASP A 71 2.70 -2.57 -14.39
CA ASP A 71 3.68 -1.89 -13.56
C ASP A 71 3.80 -0.42 -13.99
N GLY A 72 3.68 0.49 -13.03
CA GLY A 72 3.72 1.93 -13.27
C GLY A 72 2.47 2.52 -13.95
N ALA A 73 1.46 1.71 -14.30
CA ALA A 73 0.23 2.20 -14.91
C ALA A 73 -0.56 3.09 -13.92
N PRO A 74 -0.88 4.36 -14.27
CA PRO A 74 -1.67 5.21 -13.40
C PRO A 74 -3.16 4.85 -13.51
N PHE A 75 -3.91 5.13 -12.44
CA PHE A 75 -5.37 5.26 -12.53
C PHE A 75 -5.71 6.55 -13.27
N ALA A 76 -5.74 6.49 -14.60
CA ALA A 76 -5.92 7.65 -15.48
C ALA A 76 -7.32 8.28 -15.38
N ARG A 77 -8.31 7.56 -14.84
CA ARG A 77 -9.67 8.08 -14.64
C ARG A 77 -10.26 7.64 -13.32
N ALA A 78 -10.97 8.57 -12.66
CA ALA A 78 -11.76 8.32 -11.47
C ALA A 78 -13.12 9.02 -11.59
N VAL A 79 -14.20 8.29 -11.30
CA VAL A 79 -15.56 8.83 -11.18
C VAL A 79 -16.02 8.55 -9.74
N PRO A 80 -16.09 9.59 -8.88
CA PRO A 80 -16.45 9.42 -7.48
C PRO A 80 -17.78 8.68 -7.31
N GLY A 81 -17.81 7.68 -6.43
CA GLY A 81 -18.98 6.85 -6.17
C GLY A 81 -19.30 5.80 -7.25
N ALA A 82 -18.50 5.69 -8.32
CA ALA A 82 -18.72 4.72 -9.40
C ALA A 82 -17.52 3.80 -9.62
N PHE A 83 -16.41 4.30 -10.18
CA PHE A 83 -15.24 3.47 -10.48
C PHE A 83 -13.95 4.26 -10.69
N VAL A 84 -12.83 3.53 -10.69
CA VAL A 84 -11.53 3.98 -11.17
C VAL A 84 -11.08 3.09 -12.33
N GLN A 85 -10.30 3.64 -13.25
CA GLN A 85 -9.79 2.92 -14.42
C GLN A 85 -8.29 3.18 -14.60
N ALA A 86 -7.53 2.09 -14.76
CA ALA A 86 -6.11 2.11 -15.10
C ALA A 86 -5.90 2.18 -16.63
N ALA A 87 -4.75 2.73 -17.03
CA ALA A 87 -4.34 2.85 -18.44
C ALA A 87 -3.92 1.51 -19.07
#